data_AF-A0AA40HHU2-F1
#
_entry.id   AF-A0AA40HHU2-F1
#
_cell.length_a   1.000
_cell.length_b   1.000
_cell.length_c   1.000
_cell.angle_alpha   90.00
_cell.angle_beta   90.00
_cell.angle_gamma   90.00
#
_symmetry.space_group_name_H-M   'P 1'
#
loop_
_entity.id
_entity.type
_entity.pdbx_description
1 polymer ?
#
loop_
_entity_poly.entity_id
_entity_poly.type
_entity_poly.pdbx_seq_one_letter_code
_entity_poly.pdbx_strand_id
1 'polypeptide(L)'
;TLDRGTGSEHAGTRRRATLGHVADGPVACVNVAFGRLAEWPRHLRHLCSRAADMDLGPMRKSYRGDREAFEEAQLTSLDPLKQFAAWFEEAVQCPDIGEANAMCLATCTRDGKPSARMVLLKGFGTDGFRFFTNFESRKGKELDSNPFASLVFYWEPLNRQVRVEGPVKKLPEEEAACYFHSRPKSSQIGAVVSHQSSVIPDRERTEATCALLTCVPSTWHMLISEEEKRGIGEAVPGTGGAKPKYWGGYILYPQVMEFWQGQTNRLHDRIVFSAEPPDRRRPFGAHDPPRGGRLALREACSLTPRRQCPRGRGP
;
A
#
# COMPACT_ATOMS: atom_id res chain seq x y z
N THR A 1 -37.85 18.14 -56.81
CA THR A 1 -37.37 16.95 -57.57
C THR A 1 -36.22 17.42 -58.41
N LEU A 2 -35.10 16.67 -58.46
CA LEU A 2 -33.68 17.08 -58.60
C LEU A 2 -33.06 17.16 -57.19
N ASP A 3 -31.93 16.53 -56.84
CA ASP A 3 -30.74 16.24 -57.64
C ASP A 3 -29.95 14.99 -57.13
N ARG A 4 -29.00 14.54 -57.95
CA ARG A 4 -28.14 13.33 -57.91
C ARG A 4 -27.14 13.30 -56.74
N GLY A 5 -26.67 12.09 -56.37
CA GLY A 5 -25.49 11.90 -55.53
C GLY A 5 -25.04 10.43 -55.46
N THR A 6 -23.96 10.11 -56.18
CA THR A 6 -23.35 8.80 -56.41
C THR A 6 -22.46 8.29 -55.27
N GLY A 7 -22.55 6.97 -55.01
CA GLY A 7 -21.56 5.97 -54.58
C GLY A 7 -20.26 6.34 -53.85
N SER A 8 -19.95 5.55 -52.81
CA SER A 8 -18.61 4.95 -52.61
C SER A 8 -18.62 4.03 -51.37
N GLU A 9 -18.67 2.72 -51.60
CA GLU A 9 -18.24 1.71 -50.63
C GLU A 9 -16.71 1.84 -50.42
N HIS A 10 -16.25 1.90 -49.17
CA HIS A 10 -14.84 1.79 -48.84
C HIS A 10 -14.57 0.48 -48.09
N ALA A 11 -14.12 -0.49 -48.87
CA ALA A 11 -13.49 -1.72 -48.42
C ALA A 11 -12.17 -1.39 -47.68
N GLY A 12 -12.14 -1.69 -46.38
CA GLY A 12 -10.93 -1.57 -45.55
C GLY A 12 -9.85 -2.55 -46.00
N THR A 13 -8.72 -2.02 -46.45
CA THR A 13 -7.56 -2.78 -46.93
C THR A 13 -6.87 -3.51 -45.78
N ARG A 14 -6.95 -4.84 -45.72
CA ARG A 14 -6.10 -5.66 -44.84
C ARG A 14 -4.68 -5.69 -45.41
N ARG A 15 -3.74 -4.93 -44.84
CA ARG A 15 -2.31 -5.15 -45.07
C ARG A 15 -1.76 -6.12 -44.04
N ARG A 16 -1.36 -7.30 -44.52
CA ARG A 16 -0.65 -8.35 -43.78
C ARG A 16 0.83 -7.93 -43.72
N ALA A 17 1.33 -7.53 -42.56
CA ALA A 17 2.76 -7.32 -42.35
C ALA A 17 3.35 -8.60 -41.74
N THR A 18 4.17 -9.29 -42.53
CA THR A 18 5.03 -10.39 -42.09
C THR A 18 6.15 -9.84 -41.20
N LEU A 19 6.18 -10.23 -39.94
CA LEU A 19 7.30 -9.97 -39.02
C LEU A 19 8.36 -11.06 -39.25
N GLY A 20 9.57 -10.61 -39.62
CA GLY A 20 10.74 -11.46 -39.73
C GLY A 20 11.20 -11.95 -38.36
N HIS A 21 11.64 -13.20 -38.32
CA HIS A 21 12.30 -13.85 -37.20
C HIS A 21 13.63 -13.18 -36.85
N VAL A 22 13.83 -12.81 -35.58
CA VAL A 22 15.13 -12.76 -34.89
C VAL A 22 14.93 -13.22 -33.44
N ALA A 23 15.93 -13.95 -32.93
CA ALA A 23 15.89 -14.91 -31.82
C ALA A 23 15.97 -14.34 -30.39
N ASP A 24 15.54 -15.20 -29.46
CA ASP A 24 15.90 -15.40 -28.04
C ASP A 24 15.94 -14.21 -27.05
N GLY A 25 14.87 -14.13 -26.24
CA GLY A 25 14.74 -13.40 -24.98
C GLY A 25 13.38 -13.70 -24.34
N PRO A 26 13.18 -13.56 -23.01
CA PRO A 26 11.92 -13.92 -22.37
C PRO A 26 10.80 -13.03 -22.89
N VAL A 27 9.90 -13.61 -23.69
CA VAL A 27 8.75 -12.92 -24.28
C VAL A 27 7.75 -12.63 -23.18
N ALA A 28 7.72 -11.38 -22.71
CA ALA A 28 6.60 -10.86 -21.95
C ALA A 28 5.40 -10.74 -22.90
N CYS A 29 4.48 -11.70 -22.86
CA CYS A 29 3.21 -11.61 -23.56
C CYS A 29 2.27 -10.64 -22.83
N VAL A 30 2.01 -9.48 -23.42
CA VAL A 30 0.94 -8.56 -23.02
C VAL A 30 0.04 -8.33 -24.23
N ASN A 31 -1.26 -8.65 -24.11
CA ASN A 31 -2.29 -8.40 -25.13
C ASN A 31 -3.31 -7.37 -24.57
N VAL A 32 -3.17 -6.06 -24.87
CA VAL A 32 -3.78 -5.19 -25.93
C VAL A 32 -5.15 -4.56 -25.49
N ALA A 33 -5.21 -3.26 -25.14
CA ALA A 33 -5.58 -2.02 -25.89
C ALA A 33 -7.12 -1.80 -26.10
N PHE A 34 -7.74 -0.62 -25.85
CA PHE A 34 -7.59 0.67 -26.56
C PHE A 34 -8.15 1.88 -25.77
N GLY A 35 -7.65 3.10 -26.09
CA GLY A 35 -8.36 4.37 -25.84
C GLY A 35 -7.51 5.65 -26.00
N ARG A 36 -7.64 6.32 -27.16
CA ARG A 36 -7.11 7.65 -27.62
C ARG A 36 -5.61 7.95 -27.37
N LEU A 37 -4.90 8.26 -28.46
CA LEU A 37 -3.58 8.88 -28.42
C LEU A 37 -3.67 10.22 -27.66
N ALA A 38 -3.07 10.29 -26.48
CA ALA A 38 -2.88 11.55 -25.78
C ALA A 38 -1.97 12.45 -26.62
N GLU A 39 -2.40 13.68 -26.91
CA GLU A 39 -1.52 14.67 -27.51
C GLU A 39 -0.41 15.02 -26.52
N TRP A 40 0.80 14.52 -26.78
CA TRP A 40 1.96 14.84 -25.96
C TRP A 40 2.29 16.34 -26.07
N PRO A 41 2.54 17.04 -24.94
CA PRO A 41 3.08 18.38 -24.94
C PRO A 41 4.28 18.50 -25.89
N ARG A 42 4.39 19.61 -26.63
CA ARG A 42 5.41 19.81 -27.68
C ARG A 42 6.86 19.60 -27.21
N HIS A 43 7.14 19.73 -25.90
CA HIS A 43 8.47 19.49 -25.34
C HIS A 43 8.88 18.01 -25.27
N LEU A 44 7.94 17.06 -25.38
CA LEU A 44 8.23 15.62 -25.37
C LEU A 44 8.45 15.03 -26.77
N ARG A 45 8.30 15.82 -27.85
CA ARG A 45 8.45 15.33 -29.24
C ARG A 45 9.88 14.97 -29.65
N HIS A 46 10.89 15.31 -28.85
CA HIS A 46 12.29 14.97 -29.13
C HIS A 46 12.75 13.61 -28.57
N LEU A 47 11.86 12.84 -27.94
CA LEU A 47 12.24 11.66 -27.17
C LEU A 47 12.27 10.34 -27.96
N CYS A 48 11.95 10.34 -29.25
CA CYS A 48 12.00 9.16 -30.10
C CYS A 48 13.07 9.28 -31.19
N SER A 49 14.32 9.52 -30.82
CA SER A 49 15.46 9.15 -31.68
C SER A 49 16.71 8.87 -30.85
N ARG A 50 17.12 7.60 -30.82
CA ARG A 50 18.39 7.04 -30.29
C ARG A 50 18.59 7.18 -28.78
N ALA A 51 18.51 6.05 -28.07
CA ALA A 51 19.12 5.76 -26.76
C ALA A 51 19.46 7.02 -25.93
N ALA A 52 18.43 7.73 -25.49
CA ALA A 52 18.58 8.85 -24.58
C ALA A 52 18.16 8.35 -23.20
N ASP A 53 19.14 8.10 -22.33
CA ASP A 53 18.88 8.00 -20.90
C ASP A 53 18.12 9.26 -20.48
N MET A 54 16.94 9.07 -19.91
CA MET A 54 16.15 10.17 -19.40
C MET A 54 16.78 10.67 -18.10
N ASP A 55 17.44 11.83 -18.13
CA ASP A 55 17.95 12.46 -16.91
C ASP A 55 16.79 13.03 -16.09
N LEU A 56 16.45 12.33 -15.01
CA LEU A 56 15.42 12.72 -14.05
C LEU A 56 15.96 13.59 -12.90
N GLY A 57 17.28 13.85 -12.84
CA GLY A 57 17.93 14.65 -11.80
C GLY A 57 17.29 16.03 -11.58
N PRO A 58 16.86 16.76 -12.63
CA PRO A 58 16.24 18.08 -12.49
C PRO A 58 14.84 18.10 -11.85
N MET A 59 14.16 16.95 -11.71
CA MET A 59 12.80 16.89 -11.14
C MET A 59 12.77 17.09 -9.61
N ARG A 60 13.93 17.23 -8.98
CA ARG A 60 14.06 17.36 -7.52
C ARG A 60 13.52 18.70 -7.03
N LYS A 61 12.59 18.64 -6.07
CA LYS A 61 12.12 19.81 -5.31
C LYS A 61 13.06 20.12 -4.13
N SER A 62 13.17 21.40 -3.78
CA SER A 62 13.82 21.86 -2.56
C SER A 62 12.87 21.75 -1.37
N TYR A 63 13.34 21.19 -0.25
CA TYR A 63 12.58 21.01 0.99
C TYR A 63 12.61 22.27 1.89
N ARG A 64 12.02 22.20 3.10
CA ARG A 64 12.03 23.28 4.12
C ARG A 64 13.44 23.55 4.70
N GLY A 65 13.73 24.81 5.02
CA GLY A 65 15.07 25.33 5.36
C GLY A 65 15.59 24.95 6.75
N ASP A 66 16.90 25.16 6.97
CA ASP A 66 17.71 24.74 8.14
C ASP A 66 17.18 25.11 9.55
N ARG A 67 16.12 25.92 9.65
CA ARG A 67 15.52 26.34 10.93
C ARG A 67 14.48 25.34 11.48
N GLU A 68 14.17 24.27 10.74
CA GLU A 68 13.18 23.25 11.08
C GLU A 68 13.81 21.85 11.22
N ALA A 69 14.98 21.73 11.85
CA ALA A 69 15.58 20.44 12.16
C ALA A 69 14.66 19.59 13.05
N PHE A 70 14.50 18.31 12.71
CA PHE A 70 13.73 17.33 13.46
C PHE A 70 14.66 16.46 14.30
N GLU A 71 15.03 16.96 15.47
CA GLU A 71 15.86 16.27 16.45
C GLU A 71 14.98 15.62 17.54
N GLU A 72 15.61 14.91 18.48
CA GLU A 72 14.89 14.25 19.58
C GLU A 72 14.01 15.22 20.39
N ALA A 73 14.44 16.48 20.53
CA ALA A 73 13.69 17.51 21.23
C ALA A 73 12.37 17.91 20.53
N GLN A 74 12.24 17.62 19.23
CA GLN A 74 11.03 17.88 18.44
C GLN A 74 10.08 16.67 18.41
N LEU A 75 10.43 15.55 19.04
CA LEU A 75 9.50 14.45 19.23
C LEU A 75 8.37 14.86 20.17
N THR A 76 7.14 14.62 19.73
CA THR A 76 5.95 14.72 20.58
C THR A 76 5.95 13.62 21.63
N SER A 77 6.57 12.46 21.36
CA SER A 77 6.65 11.36 22.31
C SER A 77 7.85 10.44 22.07
N LEU A 78 8.40 9.89 23.16
CA LEU A 78 9.34 8.77 23.13
C LEU A 78 8.64 7.40 22.96
N ASP A 79 7.30 7.38 22.99
CA ASP A 79 6.51 6.25 22.53
C ASP A 79 6.26 6.40 21.03
N PRO A 80 6.83 5.53 20.17
CA PRO A 80 6.76 5.70 18.73
C PRO A 80 5.33 5.56 18.18
N LEU A 81 4.43 4.83 18.85
CA LEU A 81 3.03 4.77 18.42
C LEU A 81 2.32 6.11 18.66
N LYS A 82 2.66 6.80 19.75
CA LYS A 82 2.16 8.16 20.02
C LYS A 82 2.79 9.19 19.09
N GLN A 83 4.08 9.04 18.77
CA GLN A 83 4.72 9.87 17.75
C GLN A 83 4.08 9.70 16.37
N PHE A 84 3.77 8.46 15.99
CA PHE A 84 3.01 8.18 14.77
C PHE A 84 1.62 8.84 14.82
N ALA A 85 0.91 8.73 15.94
CA ALA A 85 -0.42 9.33 16.09
C ALA A 85 -0.38 10.85 15.85
N ALA A 86 0.61 11.56 16.41
CA ALA A 86 0.78 13.00 16.22
C ALA A 86 1.03 13.35 14.74
N TRP A 87 1.97 12.67 14.08
CA TRP A 87 2.26 12.92 12.67
C TRP A 87 1.10 12.53 11.74
N PHE A 88 0.38 11.46 12.08
CA PHE A 88 -0.79 11.02 11.33
C PHE A 88 -1.92 12.05 11.44
N GLU A 89 -2.13 12.66 12.61
CA GLU A 89 -3.09 13.74 12.79
C GLU A 89 -2.73 14.96 11.94
N GLU A 90 -1.47 15.38 11.91
CA GLU A 90 -1.00 16.45 11.01
C GLU A 90 -1.24 16.11 9.54
N ALA A 91 -1.01 14.85 9.14
CA ALA A 91 -1.25 14.40 7.77
C ALA A 91 -2.74 14.40 7.41
N VAL A 92 -3.63 14.04 8.35
CA VAL A 92 -5.09 14.09 8.16
C VAL A 92 -5.60 15.53 8.06
N GLN A 93 -4.99 16.46 8.80
CA GLN A 93 -5.36 17.88 8.77
C GLN A 93 -4.83 18.62 7.53
N CYS A 94 -3.89 18.03 6.79
CA CYS A 94 -3.32 18.64 5.59
C CYS A 94 -4.29 18.54 4.39
N PRO A 95 -4.73 19.66 3.80
CA PRO A 95 -5.71 19.64 2.71
C PRO A 95 -5.17 19.04 1.41
N ASP A 96 -3.85 19.04 1.23
CA ASP A 96 -3.18 18.51 0.02
C ASP A 96 -2.91 17.00 0.10
N ILE A 97 -3.24 16.35 1.22
CA ILE A 97 -3.11 14.90 1.40
C ILE A 97 -4.48 14.25 1.22
N GLY A 98 -4.64 13.53 0.11
CA GLY A 98 -5.90 12.84 -0.20
C GLY A 98 -6.23 11.68 0.77
N GLU A 99 -5.32 10.71 0.90
CA GLU A 99 -5.50 9.55 1.78
C GLU A 99 -4.30 9.40 2.73
N ALA A 100 -4.34 10.07 3.89
CA ALA A 100 -3.24 10.03 4.87
C ALA A 100 -2.94 8.61 5.39
N ASN A 101 -3.93 7.72 5.38
CA ASN A 101 -3.82 6.31 5.78
C ASN A 101 -3.40 5.37 4.64
N ALA A 102 -3.13 5.88 3.44
CA ALA A 102 -2.54 5.09 2.38
C ALA A 102 -1.09 4.75 2.73
N MET A 103 -0.75 3.46 2.62
CA MET A 103 0.57 2.94 2.91
C MET A 103 1.01 1.94 1.84
N CYS A 104 2.31 1.94 1.54
CA CYS A 104 2.92 0.88 0.78
C CYS A 104 3.23 -0.29 1.72
N LEU A 105 2.66 -1.46 1.44
CA LEU A 105 2.92 -2.70 2.16
C LEU A 105 3.86 -3.57 1.34
N ALA A 106 5.07 -3.78 1.86
CA ALA A 106 6.06 -4.71 1.33
C ALA A 106 5.99 -6.06 2.07
N THR A 107 5.93 -7.14 1.30
CA THR A 107 5.99 -8.53 1.75
C THR A 107 7.01 -9.28 0.90
N CYS A 108 7.45 -10.47 1.30
CA CYS A 108 8.34 -11.27 0.47
C CYS A 108 8.08 -12.76 0.65
N THR A 109 8.37 -13.52 -0.40
CA THR A 109 8.43 -14.98 -0.34
C THR A 109 9.60 -15.45 0.52
N ARG A 110 9.58 -16.73 0.97
CA ARG A 110 10.65 -17.31 1.80
C ARG A 110 12.02 -17.34 1.12
N ASP A 111 12.07 -17.35 -0.22
CA ASP A 111 13.29 -17.26 -1.03
C ASP A 111 13.76 -15.81 -1.28
N GLY A 112 13.16 -14.84 -0.59
CA GLY A 112 13.61 -13.45 -0.60
C GLY A 112 13.22 -12.68 -1.86
N LYS A 113 12.07 -12.98 -2.48
CA LYS A 113 11.53 -12.19 -3.61
C LYS A 113 10.47 -11.21 -3.08
N PRO A 114 10.80 -9.91 -2.96
CA PRO A 114 9.87 -8.94 -2.41
C PRO A 114 8.75 -8.61 -3.40
N SER A 115 7.63 -8.18 -2.85
CA SER A 115 6.54 -7.57 -3.59
C SER A 115 5.89 -6.47 -2.75
N ALA A 116 5.46 -5.39 -3.42
CA ALA A 116 4.92 -4.22 -2.77
C ALA A 116 3.65 -3.74 -3.46
N ARG A 117 2.73 -3.14 -2.70
CA ARG A 117 1.49 -2.53 -3.21
C ARG A 117 0.94 -1.54 -2.20
N MET A 118 0.08 -0.64 -2.67
CA MET A 118 -0.69 0.24 -1.79
C MET A 118 -1.82 -0.52 -1.10
N VAL A 119 -2.00 -0.25 0.19
CA VAL A 119 -3.13 -0.67 1.02
C VAL A 119 -3.51 0.48 1.94
N LEU A 120 -4.70 0.41 2.54
CA LEU A 120 -5.14 1.42 3.51
C LEU A 120 -4.98 0.88 4.93
N LEU A 121 -4.36 1.67 5.80
CA LEU A 121 -4.40 1.45 7.24
C LEU A 121 -5.84 1.63 7.75
N LYS A 122 -6.34 0.65 8.50
CA LYS A 122 -7.72 0.62 9.02
C LYS A 122 -7.81 0.74 10.54
N GLY A 123 -6.66 0.80 11.21
CA GLY A 123 -6.56 1.11 12.62
C GLY A 123 -5.13 0.97 13.08
N PHE A 124 -4.76 1.69 14.13
CA PHE A 124 -3.52 1.47 14.86
C PHE A 124 -3.79 1.70 16.35
N GLY A 125 -3.01 1.04 17.20
CA GLY A 125 -3.15 1.15 18.65
C GLY A 125 -1.90 0.61 19.34
N THR A 126 -2.02 0.33 20.63
CA THR A 126 -0.91 -0.21 21.46
C THR A 126 -0.29 -1.48 20.89
N ASP A 127 -1.09 -2.25 20.15
CA ASP A 127 -0.67 -3.56 19.63
C ASP A 127 0.04 -3.45 18.27
N GLY A 128 -0.26 -2.41 17.47
CA GLY A 128 0.31 -2.24 16.15
C GLY A 128 -0.66 -1.75 15.08
N PHE A 129 -0.37 -2.07 13.82
CA PHE A 129 -0.99 -1.50 12.63
C PHE A 129 -1.88 -2.52 11.91
N ARG A 130 -3.18 -2.21 11.76
CA ARG A 130 -4.20 -3.12 11.22
C ARG A 130 -4.58 -2.78 9.78
N PHE A 131 -4.66 -3.79 8.93
CA PHE A 131 -5.11 -3.66 7.55
C PHE A 131 -5.87 -4.91 7.11
N PHE A 132 -6.73 -4.78 6.09
CA PHE A 132 -7.61 -5.87 5.64
C PHE A 132 -7.34 -6.22 4.19
N THR A 133 -7.45 -7.51 3.86
CA THR A 133 -7.17 -8.02 2.52
C THR A 133 -7.82 -9.38 2.30
N ASN A 134 -7.59 -9.95 1.11
CA ASN A 134 -7.92 -11.33 0.79
C ASN A 134 -6.67 -12.21 1.09
N PHE A 135 -6.82 -13.23 1.94
CA PHE A 135 -5.79 -14.18 2.34
C PHE A 135 -5.24 -15.01 1.18
N GLU A 136 -6.02 -15.22 0.12
CA GLU A 136 -5.59 -15.95 -1.08
C GLU A 136 -4.85 -15.08 -2.10
N SER A 137 -4.84 -13.76 -1.89
CA SER A 137 -4.06 -12.85 -2.73
C SER A 137 -2.56 -13.13 -2.62
N ARG A 138 -1.77 -12.64 -3.58
CA ARG A 138 -0.29 -12.80 -3.55
C ARG A 138 0.31 -12.42 -2.19
N LYS A 139 -0.12 -11.28 -1.62
CA LYS A 139 0.38 -10.80 -0.33
C LYS A 139 -0.06 -11.69 0.84
N GLY A 140 -1.27 -12.25 0.78
CA GLY A 140 -1.78 -13.14 1.80
C GLY A 140 -1.00 -14.45 1.84
N LYS A 141 -0.73 -15.04 0.67
CA LYS A 141 0.15 -16.22 0.53
C LYS A 141 1.58 -15.96 1.00
N GLU A 142 2.13 -14.79 0.69
CA GLU A 142 3.45 -14.38 1.19
C GLU A 142 3.43 -14.25 2.72
N LEU A 143 2.44 -13.58 3.32
CA LEU A 143 2.33 -13.40 4.77
C LEU A 143 2.07 -14.71 5.53
N ASP A 144 1.31 -15.63 4.95
CA ASP A 144 1.03 -16.95 5.55
C ASP A 144 2.30 -17.81 5.60
N SER A 145 3.15 -17.73 4.59
CA SER A 145 4.40 -18.47 4.54
C SER A 145 5.54 -17.74 5.27
N ASN A 146 5.58 -16.42 5.22
CA ASN A 146 6.62 -15.58 5.79
C ASN A 146 5.96 -14.37 6.51
N PRO A 147 5.68 -14.48 7.82
CA PRO A 147 4.86 -13.53 8.56
C PRO A 147 5.63 -12.27 8.98
N PHE A 148 6.34 -11.65 8.03
CA PHE A 148 7.06 -10.40 8.21
C PHE A 148 6.68 -9.42 7.11
N ALA A 149 6.55 -8.15 7.46
CA ALA A 149 6.27 -7.09 6.50
C ALA A 149 6.89 -5.76 6.91
N SER A 150 6.90 -4.84 5.93
CA SER A 150 7.28 -3.45 6.12
C SER A 150 6.20 -2.54 5.56
N LEU A 151 5.90 -1.46 6.27
CA LEU A 151 4.97 -0.40 5.88
C LEU A 151 5.74 0.87 5.59
N VAL A 152 5.32 1.62 4.57
CA VAL A 152 5.82 2.97 4.30
C VAL A 152 4.64 3.91 4.12
N PHE A 153 4.58 4.96 4.93
CA PHE A 153 3.73 6.13 4.74
C PHE A 153 4.59 7.24 4.15
N TYR A 154 4.12 7.88 3.09
CA TYR A 154 4.80 9.02 2.49
C TYR A 154 3.82 10.16 2.27
N TRP A 155 4.05 11.26 3.02
CA TRP A 155 3.22 12.46 2.99
C TRP A 155 4.01 13.57 2.30
N GLU A 156 3.91 13.61 0.97
CA GLU A 156 4.68 14.54 0.12
C GLU A 156 4.54 16.01 0.54
N PRO A 157 3.32 16.55 0.83
CA PRO A 157 3.17 17.95 1.22
C PRO A 157 3.89 18.31 2.53
N LEU A 158 4.04 17.33 3.43
CA LEU A 158 4.75 17.49 4.70
C LEU A 158 6.24 17.16 4.59
N ASN A 159 6.67 16.56 3.48
CA ASN A 159 8.00 15.98 3.30
C ASN A 159 8.36 15.01 4.44
N ARG A 160 7.41 14.18 4.82
CA ARG A 160 7.55 13.20 5.90
C ARG A 160 7.38 11.79 5.39
N GLN A 161 8.14 10.88 5.97
CA GLN A 161 8.00 9.46 5.75
C GLN A 161 8.02 8.73 7.10
N VAL A 162 7.16 7.73 7.24
CA VAL A 162 7.22 6.77 8.35
C VAL A 162 7.42 5.38 7.80
N ARG A 163 8.42 4.66 8.33
CA ARG A 163 8.60 3.22 8.08
C ARG A 163 8.27 2.43 9.33
N VAL A 164 7.58 1.30 9.16
CA VAL A 164 7.25 0.38 10.25
C VAL A 164 7.61 -1.04 9.80
N GLU A 165 8.34 -1.78 10.63
CA GLU A 165 8.77 -3.14 10.31
C GLU A 165 8.44 -4.07 11.47
N GLY A 166 8.01 -5.30 11.17
CA GLY A 166 7.78 -6.29 12.21
C GLY A 166 6.99 -7.51 11.76
N PRO A 167 6.72 -8.44 12.70
CA PRO A 167 5.94 -9.62 12.44
C PRO A 167 4.45 -9.29 12.25
N VAL A 168 3.78 -10.11 11.46
CA VAL A 168 2.37 -9.97 11.12
C VAL A 168 1.58 -11.16 11.64
N LYS A 169 0.36 -10.93 12.16
CA LYS A 169 -0.60 -11.99 12.49
C LYS A 169 -1.96 -11.70 11.89
N LYS A 170 -2.73 -12.76 11.59
CA LYS A 170 -4.15 -12.63 11.25
C LYS A 170 -4.92 -12.11 12.47
N LEU A 171 -5.87 -11.22 12.22
CA LEU A 171 -6.83 -10.78 13.23
C LEU A 171 -7.83 -11.92 13.53
N PRO A 172 -8.45 -11.92 14.73
CA PRO A 172 -9.54 -12.83 15.04
C PRO A 172 -10.69 -12.71 14.03
N GLU A 173 -11.39 -13.82 13.81
CA GLU A 173 -12.47 -13.89 12.82
C GLU A 173 -13.62 -12.94 13.18
N GLU A 174 -13.90 -12.77 14.47
CA GLU A 174 -14.91 -11.85 14.99
C GLU A 174 -14.56 -10.39 14.68
N GLU A 175 -13.29 -10.00 14.84
CA GLU A 175 -12.83 -8.64 14.51
C GLU A 175 -12.92 -8.40 12.99
N ALA A 176 -12.58 -9.41 12.19
CA ALA A 176 -12.71 -9.35 10.74
C ALA A 176 -14.18 -9.26 10.29
N ALA A 177 -15.09 -10.02 10.90
CA ALA A 177 -16.52 -9.97 10.63
C ALA A 177 -17.10 -8.59 10.95
N CYS A 178 -16.83 -8.08 12.16
CA CYS A 178 -17.26 -6.75 12.58
C CYS A 178 -16.81 -5.66 11.59
N TYR A 179 -15.53 -5.67 11.19
CA TYR A 179 -15.02 -4.70 10.22
C TYR A 179 -15.58 -4.92 8.79
N PHE A 180 -15.81 -6.17 8.36
CA PHE A 180 -16.40 -6.45 7.06
C PHE A 180 -17.80 -5.82 6.94
N HIS A 181 -18.64 -5.99 7.96
CA HIS A 181 -20.01 -5.49 7.96
C HIS A 181 -20.11 -3.97 8.14
N SER A 182 -19.08 -3.31 8.69
CA SER A 182 -19.04 -1.86 8.78
C SER A 182 -18.71 -1.17 7.44
N ARG A 183 -18.26 -1.92 6.42
CA ARG A 183 -17.92 -1.37 5.10
C ARG A 183 -19.20 -1.06 4.30
N PRO A 184 -19.18 -0.10 3.36
CA PRO A 184 -20.28 0.12 2.44
C PRO A 184 -20.66 -1.18 1.70
N LYS A 185 -21.96 -1.41 1.46
CA LYS A 185 -22.45 -2.64 0.80
C LYS A 185 -21.73 -2.93 -0.52
N SER A 186 -21.48 -1.91 -1.33
CA SER A 186 -20.72 -2.05 -2.59
C SER A 186 -19.29 -2.59 -2.38
N SER A 187 -18.63 -2.22 -1.29
CA SER A 187 -17.31 -2.73 -0.91
C SER A 187 -17.34 -4.16 -0.39
N GLN A 188 -18.42 -4.54 0.31
CA GLN A 188 -18.66 -5.93 0.70
C GLN A 188 -18.85 -6.80 -0.55
N ILE A 189 -19.70 -6.35 -1.49
CA ILE A 189 -19.97 -7.02 -2.76
C ILE A 189 -18.69 -7.17 -3.59
N GLY A 190 -17.92 -6.10 -3.77
CA GLY A 190 -16.67 -6.16 -4.53
C GLY A 190 -15.63 -7.13 -3.95
N ALA A 191 -15.65 -7.35 -2.63
CA ALA A 191 -14.77 -8.30 -1.97
C ALA A 191 -15.19 -9.77 -2.19
N VAL A 192 -16.48 -10.03 -2.41
CA VAL A 192 -17.02 -11.37 -2.73
C VAL A 192 -16.80 -11.71 -4.21
N VAL A 193 -17.05 -10.76 -5.11
CA VAL A 193 -16.94 -11.01 -6.56
C VAL A 193 -15.49 -11.16 -7.03
N SER A 194 -14.56 -10.49 -6.35
CA SER A 194 -13.16 -10.45 -6.76
C SER A 194 -12.31 -11.46 -6.00
N HIS A 195 -11.95 -12.56 -6.65
CA HIS A 195 -10.81 -13.41 -6.24
C HIS A 195 -9.50 -12.64 -6.44
N GLN A 196 -9.19 -11.74 -5.51
CA GLN A 196 -8.12 -10.76 -5.62
C GLN A 196 -6.78 -11.42 -6.02
N SER A 197 -6.16 -10.88 -7.08
CA SER A 197 -4.90 -11.38 -7.68
C SER A 197 -5.01 -12.67 -8.51
N SER A 198 -6.22 -13.16 -8.80
CA SER A 198 -6.44 -14.22 -9.79
C SER A 198 -6.62 -13.64 -11.20
N VAL A 199 -6.30 -14.43 -12.23
CA VAL A 199 -6.56 -14.05 -13.63
C VAL A 199 -8.07 -14.00 -13.86
N ILE A 200 -8.57 -12.86 -14.34
CA ILE A 200 -9.96 -12.72 -14.77
C ILE A 200 -10.03 -12.88 -16.30
N PRO A 201 -11.06 -13.56 -16.83
CA PRO A 201 -11.22 -13.74 -18.28
C PRO A 201 -11.51 -12.41 -18.99
N ASP A 202 -12.35 -11.54 -18.40
CA ASP A 202 -12.71 -10.24 -18.94
C ASP A 202 -13.36 -9.34 -17.87
N ARG A 203 -13.40 -8.03 -18.12
CA ARG A 203 -13.95 -7.01 -17.20
C ARG A 203 -15.48 -7.02 -17.13
N GLU A 204 -16.14 -7.27 -18.26
CA GLU A 204 -17.61 -7.24 -18.36
C GLU A 204 -18.24 -8.30 -17.45
N ARG A 205 -17.63 -9.49 -17.33
CA ARG A 205 -18.08 -10.56 -16.45
C ARG A 205 -18.01 -10.19 -14.96
N THR A 206 -16.95 -9.52 -14.52
CA THR A 206 -16.83 -9.03 -13.14
C THR A 206 -17.87 -7.94 -12.86
N GLU A 207 -18.04 -6.99 -13.78
CA GLU A 207 -19.03 -5.91 -13.64
C GLU A 207 -20.47 -6.44 -13.65
N ALA A 208 -20.79 -7.41 -14.52
CA ALA A 208 -22.09 -8.07 -14.57
C ALA A 208 -22.39 -8.84 -13.28
N THR A 209 -21.39 -9.51 -12.69
CA THR A 209 -21.55 -10.22 -11.40
C THR A 209 -21.77 -9.23 -10.25
N CYS A 210 -21.03 -8.13 -10.21
CA CYS A 210 -21.26 -7.04 -9.25
C CYS A 210 -22.66 -6.42 -9.40
N ALA A 211 -23.10 -6.16 -10.64
CA ALA A 211 -24.42 -5.60 -10.93
C ALA A 211 -25.54 -6.57 -10.53
N LEU A 212 -25.40 -7.86 -10.83
CA LEU A 212 -26.35 -8.89 -10.43
C LEU A 212 -26.51 -8.96 -8.90
N LEU A 213 -25.40 -8.93 -8.16
CA LEU A 213 -25.41 -8.94 -6.69
C LEU A 213 -25.98 -7.66 -6.08
N THR A 214 -25.84 -6.53 -6.77
CA THR A 214 -26.40 -5.25 -6.31
C THR A 214 -27.90 -5.18 -6.55
N CYS A 215 -28.37 -5.62 -7.73
CA CYS A 215 -29.76 -5.51 -8.16
C CYS A 215 -30.66 -6.62 -7.60
N VAL A 216 -30.09 -7.77 -7.24
CA VAL A 216 -30.86 -8.94 -6.79
C VAL A 216 -30.35 -9.40 -5.41
N PRO A 217 -30.87 -8.82 -4.30
CA PRO A 217 -30.43 -9.14 -2.93
C PRO A 217 -30.62 -10.62 -2.53
N SER A 218 -31.50 -11.35 -3.21
CA SER A 218 -31.63 -12.81 -3.01
C SER A 218 -30.44 -13.59 -3.60
N THR A 219 -29.78 -13.09 -4.65
CA THR A 219 -28.57 -13.70 -5.22
C THR A 219 -27.40 -13.64 -4.25
N TRP A 220 -27.31 -12.59 -3.45
CA TRP A 220 -26.34 -12.47 -2.36
C TRP A 220 -26.50 -13.61 -1.34
N HIS A 221 -27.72 -13.82 -0.84
CA HIS A 221 -28.02 -14.91 0.08
C HIS A 221 -27.78 -16.29 -0.55
N MET A 222 -28.10 -16.46 -1.84
CA MET A 222 -27.88 -17.72 -2.55
C MET A 222 -26.39 -18.03 -2.70
N LEU A 223 -25.57 -17.08 -3.16
CA LEU A 223 -24.12 -17.26 -3.31
C LEU A 223 -23.44 -17.54 -1.96
N ILE A 224 -23.82 -16.81 -0.91
CA ILE A 224 -23.31 -17.06 0.43
C ILE A 224 -23.73 -18.46 0.90
N SER A 225 -24.98 -18.87 0.67
CA SER A 225 -25.43 -20.22 1.04
C SER A 225 -24.71 -21.33 0.25
N GLU A 226 -24.32 -21.08 -1.00
CA GLU A 226 -23.50 -22.02 -1.78
C GLU A 226 -22.05 -22.07 -1.29
N GLU A 227 -21.46 -20.93 -0.96
CA GLU A 227 -20.11 -20.87 -0.36
C GLU A 227 -20.08 -21.52 1.03
N GLU A 228 -21.11 -21.30 1.87
CA GLU A 228 -21.29 -21.97 3.15
C GLU A 228 -21.41 -23.50 2.98
N LYS A 229 -22.21 -23.96 2.01
CA LYS A 229 -22.31 -25.40 1.67
C LYS A 229 -20.98 -25.98 1.18
N ARG A 230 -20.15 -25.18 0.49
CA ARG A 230 -18.79 -25.56 0.08
C ARG A 230 -17.77 -25.49 1.22
N GLY A 231 -18.19 -25.06 2.41
CA GLY A 231 -17.31 -24.92 3.58
C GLY A 231 -16.41 -23.69 3.54
N ILE A 232 -16.78 -22.65 2.77
CA ILE A 232 -15.97 -21.45 2.48
C ILE A 232 -16.51 -20.18 3.20
N GLY A 233 -17.61 -20.26 3.96
CA GLY A 233 -18.12 -19.19 4.84
C GLY A 233 -18.54 -19.73 6.23
N GLU A 234 -18.38 -18.94 7.30
CA GLU A 234 -19.08 -19.15 8.57
C GLU A 234 -20.10 -18.02 8.76
N ALA A 235 -21.36 -18.37 8.98
CA ALA A 235 -22.42 -17.40 9.25
C ALA A 235 -22.25 -16.84 10.66
N VAL A 236 -21.98 -15.53 10.78
CA VAL A 236 -22.14 -14.83 12.07
C VAL A 236 -23.62 -14.44 12.20
N PRO A 237 -24.35 -14.89 13.24
CA PRO A 237 -25.76 -14.57 13.38
C PRO A 237 -26.00 -13.06 13.52
N GLY A 238 -26.86 -12.50 12.67
CA GLY A 238 -27.37 -11.12 12.80
C GLY A 238 -26.85 -10.07 11.80
N THR A 239 -25.96 -10.41 10.85
CA THR A 239 -25.24 -9.40 10.05
C THR A 239 -25.60 -9.27 8.56
N GLY A 240 -26.69 -9.90 8.08
CA GLY A 240 -27.20 -9.64 6.72
C GLY A 240 -26.33 -10.17 5.56
N GLY A 241 -25.53 -11.20 5.82
CA GLY A 241 -24.71 -11.95 4.86
C GLY A 241 -23.36 -12.32 5.46
N ALA A 242 -22.84 -13.53 5.21
CA ALA A 242 -21.57 -13.97 5.77
C ALA A 242 -20.37 -13.31 5.06
N LYS A 243 -19.34 -12.97 5.85
CA LYS A 243 -18.01 -12.60 5.36
C LYS A 243 -17.34 -13.85 4.73
N PRO A 244 -16.72 -13.77 3.54
CA PRO A 244 -15.99 -14.91 2.99
C PRO A 244 -14.81 -15.36 3.88
N LYS A 245 -14.52 -16.66 3.98
CA LYS A 245 -13.38 -17.18 4.79
C LYS A 245 -12.02 -16.68 4.30
N TYR A 246 -11.89 -16.44 3.00
CA TYR A 246 -10.66 -15.90 2.41
C TYR A 246 -10.50 -14.39 2.65
N TRP A 247 -11.47 -13.70 3.23
CA TRP A 247 -11.35 -12.28 3.54
C TRP A 247 -11.11 -12.08 5.04
N GLY A 248 -10.14 -11.23 5.38
CA GLY A 248 -9.91 -10.89 6.77
C GLY A 248 -8.86 -9.81 6.97
N GLY A 249 -8.40 -9.69 8.22
CA GLY A 249 -7.47 -8.66 8.64
C GLY A 249 -6.12 -9.22 9.08
N TYR A 250 -5.13 -8.36 9.03
CA TYR A 250 -3.80 -8.58 9.59
C TYR A 250 -3.47 -7.42 10.54
N ILE A 251 -2.67 -7.73 11.56
CA ILE A 251 -2.00 -6.76 12.42
C ILE A 251 -0.49 -6.93 12.30
N LEU A 252 0.22 -5.84 12.04
CA LEU A 252 1.67 -5.77 12.13
C LEU A 252 2.07 -5.23 13.50
N TYR A 253 2.87 -6.00 14.24
CA TYR A 253 3.43 -5.59 15.53
C TYR A 253 4.76 -4.86 15.27
N PRO A 254 4.88 -3.57 15.59
CA PRO A 254 6.07 -2.81 15.25
C PRO A 254 7.28 -3.28 16.09
N GLN A 255 8.36 -3.65 15.40
CA GLN A 255 9.67 -3.92 15.98
C GLN A 255 10.70 -2.85 15.64
N VAL A 256 10.51 -2.16 14.52
CA VAL A 256 11.28 -0.98 14.12
C VAL A 256 10.31 0.07 13.59
N MET A 257 10.51 1.33 14.01
CA MET A 257 9.80 2.49 13.48
C MET A 257 10.79 3.60 13.18
N GLU A 258 10.81 4.07 11.94
CA GLU A 258 11.64 5.20 11.50
C GLU A 258 10.75 6.38 11.15
N PHE A 259 11.09 7.54 11.69
CA PHE A 259 10.52 8.85 11.36
C PHE A 259 11.56 9.63 10.57
N TRP A 260 11.21 9.96 9.33
CA TRP A 260 12.05 10.70 8.40
C TRP A 260 11.43 12.05 8.08
N GLN A 261 12.22 13.11 8.19
CA GLN A 261 11.83 14.48 7.84
C GLN A 261 12.78 15.04 6.76
N GLY A 262 12.20 15.51 5.66
CA GLY A 262 12.93 16.13 4.56
C GLY A 262 13.50 17.50 4.94
N GLN A 263 14.76 17.77 4.57
CA GLN A 263 15.50 19.03 4.85
C GLN A 263 16.13 19.57 3.55
N THR A 264 16.18 20.91 3.36
CA THR A 264 16.67 21.51 2.09
C THR A 264 18.12 21.14 1.79
N ASN A 265 18.97 21.10 2.83
CA ASN A 265 20.41 20.88 2.74
C ASN A 265 20.81 19.41 2.48
N ARG A 266 19.83 18.51 2.27
CA ARG A 266 20.00 17.05 2.07
C ARG A 266 20.44 16.27 3.31
N LEU A 267 20.59 16.93 4.46
CA LEU A 267 20.82 16.29 5.75
C LEU A 267 19.47 15.97 6.37
N HIS A 268 18.81 14.96 5.81
CA HIS A 268 17.50 14.51 6.28
C HIS A 268 17.59 13.96 7.70
N ASP A 269 16.64 14.34 8.54
CA ASP A 269 16.59 13.85 9.90
C ASP A 269 15.94 12.47 9.94
N ARG A 270 16.57 11.56 10.69
CA ARG A 270 16.11 10.18 10.84
C ARG A 270 16.18 9.79 12.31
N ILE A 271 15.01 9.51 12.87
CA ILE A 271 14.86 9.03 14.24
C ILE A 271 14.30 7.61 14.17
N VAL A 272 15.04 6.66 14.71
CA VAL A 272 14.70 5.23 14.67
C VAL A 272 14.48 4.68 16.07
N PHE A 273 13.29 4.12 16.26
CA PHE A 273 12.90 3.33 17.42
C PHE A 273 13.02 1.86 17.06
N SER A 274 13.55 1.05 17.98
CA SER A 274 13.59 -0.40 17.80
C SER A 274 13.39 -1.14 19.12
N ALA A 275 12.84 -2.34 19.03
CA ALA A 275 12.63 -3.19 20.20
C ALA A 275 14.00 -3.62 20.74
N GLU A 276 14.18 -3.56 22.06
CA GLU A 276 15.36 -4.17 22.65
C GLU A 276 15.34 -5.70 22.41
N PRO A 277 16.49 -6.31 22.07
CA PRO A 277 16.58 -7.74 22.08
C PRO A 277 16.26 -8.24 23.50
N PRO A 278 15.56 -9.37 23.65
CA PRO A 278 15.24 -9.92 24.96
C PRO A 278 16.53 -10.11 25.76
N ASP A 279 16.51 -9.68 27.02
CA ASP A 279 17.62 -9.85 27.96
C ASP A 279 17.97 -11.35 28.06
N ARG A 280 19.14 -11.73 27.56
CA ARG A 280 19.64 -13.12 27.54
C ARG A 280 19.75 -13.75 28.94
N ARG A 281 19.59 -12.97 30.02
CA ARG A 281 19.66 -13.42 31.41
C ARG A 281 18.32 -13.86 32.00
N ARG A 282 17.20 -13.69 31.29
CA ARG A 282 15.89 -14.19 31.73
C ARG A 282 15.50 -15.44 30.94
N PRO A 283 15.34 -16.61 31.57
CA PRO A 283 14.87 -17.80 30.87
C PRO A 283 13.46 -17.55 30.34
N PHE A 284 13.24 -17.86 29.06
CA PHE A 284 11.93 -17.81 28.42
C PHE A 284 11.00 -18.83 29.09
N GLY A 285 9.91 -18.35 29.72
CA GLY A 285 8.79 -19.21 30.08
C GLY A 285 8.00 -19.60 28.83
N ALA A 286 7.65 -20.87 28.67
CA ALA A 286 7.07 -21.47 27.46
C ALA A 286 5.66 -20.97 27.05
N HIS A 287 5.17 -19.84 27.60
CA HIS A 287 3.81 -19.34 27.37
C HIS A 287 3.68 -17.83 27.20
N ASP A 288 4.76 -17.06 27.07
CA ASP A 288 4.60 -15.63 26.78
C ASP A 288 4.26 -15.41 25.30
N PRO A 289 3.09 -14.82 24.96
CA PRO A 289 2.84 -14.37 23.60
C PRO A 289 3.89 -13.30 23.24
N PRO A 290 4.18 -13.07 21.94
CA PRO A 290 5.00 -11.94 21.55
C PRO A 290 4.23 -10.67 21.89
N ARG A 291 4.41 -10.17 23.12
CA ARG A 291 4.05 -8.81 23.48
C ARG A 291 4.94 -7.92 22.62
N GLY A 292 4.37 -6.93 21.94
CA GLY A 292 5.16 -5.88 21.32
C GLY A 292 6.13 -5.35 22.37
N GLY A 293 7.42 -5.66 22.21
CA GLY A 293 8.43 -5.19 23.14
C GLY A 293 8.35 -3.67 23.18
N ARG A 294 8.61 -3.06 24.35
CA ARG A 294 8.71 -1.60 24.39
C ARG A 294 9.80 -1.18 23.40
N LEU A 295 9.39 -0.48 22.35
CA LEU A 295 10.30 0.15 21.42
C LEU A 295 11.04 1.25 22.20
N ALA A 296 12.35 1.19 22.17
CA ALA A 296 13.20 2.23 22.73
C ALA A 296 13.81 3.05 21.61
N LEU A 297 14.01 4.33 21.85
CA LEU A 297 14.79 5.19 20.96
C LEU A 297 16.24 4.66 20.93
N ARG A 298 16.76 4.33 19.75
CA ARG A 298 18.13 3.82 19.61
C ARG A 298 19.06 4.77 18.90
N GLU A 299 18.57 5.47 17.88
CA GLU A 299 19.38 6.39 17.09
C GLU A 299 18.54 7.61 16.69
N ALA A 300 19.03 8.80 17.06
CA ALA A 300 18.63 10.07 16.49
C ALA A 300 19.83 10.59 15.70
N CYS A 301 19.76 10.52 14.37
CA CYS A 301 20.81 11.04 13.52
C CYS A 301 20.34 12.39 12.95
N SER A 302 20.65 13.49 13.65
CA SER A 302 20.66 14.83 13.05
C SER A 302 22.10 15.16 12.67
N LEU A 303 22.37 15.35 11.38
CA LEU A 303 23.70 15.74 10.89
C LEU A 303 23.88 17.28 10.90
N THR A 304 23.10 18.00 11.68
CA THR A 304 23.26 19.45 11.89
C THR A 304 24.60 19.72 12.58
N PRO A 305 25.50 20.56 12.01
CA PRO A 305 26.75 20.89 12.65
C PRO A 305 26.45 21.55 14.00
N ARG A 306 26.90 20.94 15.10
CA ARG A 306 26.88 21.59 16.43
C ARG A 306 27.51 22.97 16.28
N ARG A 307 26.70 24.03 16.37
CA ARG A 307 27.22 25.39 16.51
C ARG A 307 28.10 25.40 17.76
N GLN A 308 29.40 25.54 17.58
CA GLN A 308 30.30 25.87 18.67
C GLN A 308 29.79 27.16 19.31
N CYS A 309 29.35 27.09 20.56
CA CYS A 309 29.09 28.28 21.35
C CYS A 309 30.37 29.14 21.37
N PRO A 310 30.30 30.46 21.14
CA PRO A 310 31.43 31.32 21.38
C PRO A 310 31.73 31.26 22.87
N ARG A 311 32.90 30.76 23.25
CA ARG A 311 33.40 30.89 24.62
C ARG A 311 33.53 32.39 24.89
N GLY A 312 32.58 32.92 25.65
CA GLY A 312 32.64 34.25 26.21
C GLY A 312 33.93 34.38 27.02
N ARG A 313 34.75 35.37 26.64
CA ARG A 313 35.73 35.94 27.56
C ARG A 313 35.04 37.10 28.27
N GLY A 314 35.12 37.07 29.60
CA GLY A 314 34.92 38.20 30.47
C GLY A 314 35.24 37.79 31.91
N PRO A 315 35.46 38.75 32.83
CA PRO A 315 35.75 40.17 32.61
C PRO A 315 37.24 40.43 32.33
#